data_AF-A0A6M3IUM7-F1
#
_entry.id   AF-A0A6M3IUM7-F1
#
_cell.length_a   1.000
_cell.length_b   1.000
_cell.length_c   1.000
_cell.angle_alpha   90.00
_cell.angle_beta   90.00
_cell.angle_gamma   90.00
#
_symmetry.space_group_name_H-M   'P 1'
#
loop_
_entity.id
_entity.type
_entity.pdbx_description
1 polymer ?
#
loop_
_entity_poly.entity_id
_entity_poly.type
_entity_poly.pdbx_seq_one_letter_code
_entity_poly.pdbx_strand_id
1 'polypeptide(L)' 'MNKHRIQFDVSDDVLNQLKQWKEEGEYSSYGEVFKKALGLYKLAVEENSKGGQILLVNKKKEKRLIIL' A
#
# COMPACT_ATOMS: atom_id res chain seq x y z
N MET A 1 12.77 -8.49 -21.63
CA MET A 1 12.17 -7.64 -20.58
C MET A 1 13.28 -7.00 -19.78
N ASN A 2 13.40 -5.67 -19.80
CA ASN A 2 14.38 -4.96 -18.96
C ASN A 2 13.90 -5.00 -17.51
N LYS A 3 14.71 -5.54 -16.61
CA LYS A 3 14.45 -5.52 -15.17
C LYS A 3 15.20 -4.36 -14.56
N HIS A 4 14.48 -3.45 -13.91
CA HIS A 4 15.06 -2.38 -13.11
C HIS A 4 14.97 -2.77 -11.63
N ARG A 5 16.10 -2.73 -10.93
CA ARG A 5 16.15 -2.91 -9.48
C ARG A 5 16.15 -1.54 -8.83
N ILE A 6 15.30 -1.36 -7.83
CA ILE A 6 15.27 -0.15 -7.00
C ILE A 6 15.46 -0.59 -5.55
N GLN A 7 16.25 0.17 -4.80
CA GLN A 7 16.50 -0.02 -3.38
C GLN A 7 16.09 1.27 -2.66
N PHE A 8 15.41 1.12 -1.52
CA PHE A 8 14.98 2.21 -0.66
C PHE A 8 15.34 1.86 0.77
N ASP A 9 15.86 2.84 1.50
CA ASP A 9 15.98 2.72 2.94
C ASP A 9 14.64 3.11 3.57
N VAL A 10 14.15 2.27 4.47
CA VAL A 10 12.89 2.47 5.18
C VAL A 10 13.12 2.23 6.66
N SER A 11 12.34 2.89 7.50
CA SER A 11 12.33 2.63 8.95
C SER A 11 11.88 1.20 9.25
N ASP A 12 12.29 0.66 10.41
CA ASP A 12 11.89 -0.68 10.86
C ASP A 12 10.37 -0.85 10.96
N ASP A 13 9.63 0.19 11.37
CA ASP A 13 8.17 0.13 11.45
C ASP A 13 7.51 -0.13 10.09
N VAL A 14 7.96 0.60 9.05
CA VAL A 14 7.51 0.40 7.67
C VAL A 14 7.88 -0.99 7.16
N LEU A 15 9.10 -1.47 7.47
CA LEU A 15 9.52 -2.81 7.10
C LEU A 15 8.64 -3.89 7.77
N ASN A 16 8.33 -3.73 9.06
CA ASN A 16 7.47 -4.64 9.81
C ASN A 16 6.04 -4.65 9.27
N GLN A 17 5.51 -3.49 8.91
CA GLN A 17 4.19 -3.40 8.30
C GLN A 17 4.12 -4.06 6.92
N LEU A 18 5.17 -3.93 6.11
CA LEU A 18 5.27 -4.63 4.82
C LEU A 18 5.34 -6.16 4.99
N LYS A 19 6.05 -6.65 6.01
CA LYS A 19 6.07 -8.08 6.36
C LYS A 19 4.67 -8.57 6.73
N GLN A 20 4.00 -7.86 7.62
CA GLN A 20 2.64 -8.19 8.04
C GLN A 20 1.68 -8.24 6.85
N TRP A 21 1.71 -7.23 5.97
CA TRP A 21 0.88 -7.22 4.76
C TRP A 21 1.17 -8.38 3.82
N LYS A 22 2.45 -8.75 3.64
CA LYS A 22 2.84 -9.91 2.84
C LYS A 22 2.22 -11.19 3.39
N GLU A 23 2.31 -11.39 4.69
CA GLU A 23 1.84 -12.59 5.39
C GLU A 23 0.31 -12.68 5.42
N GLU A 24 -0.37 -11.61 5.85
CA GLU A 24 -1.83 -11.57 5.98
C GLU A 24 -2.56 -11.52 4.62
N GLY A 25 -1.91 -10.95 3.61
CA GLY A 25 -2.46 -10.83 2.26
C GLY A 25 -2.14 -12.01 1.34
N GLU A 26 -1.43 -13.03 1.84
CA GLU A 26 -0.98 -14.21 1.08
C GLU A 26 -0.20 -13.83 -0.19
N TYR A 27 0.59 -12.74 -0.14
CA TYR A 27 1.36 -12.28 -1.29
C TYR A 27 2.64 -13.10 -1.46
N SER A 28 2.94 -13.43 -2.72
CA SER A 28 4.09 -14.28 -3.05
C SER A 28 5.44 -13.55 -2.86
N SER A 29 5.44 -12.22 -2.90
CA SER A 29 6.66 -11.41 -2.75
C SER A 29 6.39 -10.00 -2.20
N TYR A 30 7.43 -9.37 -1.64
CA TYR A 30 7.38 -7.95 -1.26
C TYR A 30 7.15 -7.04 -2.47
N GLY A 31 7.56 -7.45 -3.67
CA GLY A 31 7.30 -6.71 -4.90
C GLY A 31 5.80 -6.62 -5.22
N GLU A 32 5.02 -7.67 -4.92
CA GLU A 32 3.57 -7.63 -5.07
C GLU A 32 2.91 -6.70 -4.06
N VAL A 33 3.33 -6.76 -2.79
CA VAL A 33 2.87 -5.84 -1.74
C VAL A 33 3.14 -4.39 -2.15
N PHE A 34 4.37 -4.11 -2.58
CA PHE A 34 4.78 -2.77 -3.00
C PHE A 34 3.99 -2.27 -4.22
N LYS A 35 3.77 -3.14 -5.21
CA LYS A 35 2.95 -2.81 -6.39
C LYS A 35 1.51 -2.46 -6.02
N LYS A 36 0.92 -3.19 -5.08
CA LYS A 36 -0.43 -2.91 -4.57
C LYS A 36 -0.47 -1.60 -3.77
N ALA A 37 0.50 -1.38 -2.90
CA ALA A 37 0.61 -0.16 -2.11
C ALA A 37 0.74 1.10 -3.00
N LEU A 38 1.58 1.04 -4.04
CA LEU A 38 1.69 2.11 -5.04
C LEU A 38 0.37 2.36 -5.80
N GLY A 39 -0.36 1.29 -6.14
CA GLY A 39 -1.67 1.40 -6.77
C GLY A 39 -2.69 2.11 -5.87
N LEU A 40 -2.73 1.78 -4.58
CA LEU A 40 -3.58 2.43 -3.60
C LEU A 40 -3.21 3.90 -3.40
N TYR A 41 -1.91 4.19 -3.30
CA TYR A 41 -1.41 5.56 -3.19
C TYR A 41 -1.81 6.40 -4.40
N LYS A 42 -1.60 5.88 -5.62
CA LYS A 42 -2.00 6.56 -6.86
C LYS A 42 -3.50 6.87 -6.86
N LEU A 43 -4.35 5.89 -6.52
CA LEU A 43 -5.80 6.08 -6.43
C LEU A 43 -6.16 7.17 -5.42
N ALA A 44 -5.52 7.15 -4.24
CA ALA A 44 -5.74 8.14 -3.20
C ALA A 44 -5.35 9.55 -3.63
N VAL A 45 -4.23 9.71 -4.35
CA VAL A 45 -3.83 11.01 -4.91
C VAL A 45 -4.83 11.50 -5.96
N GLU A 46 -5.25 10.63 -6.88
CA GLU A 46 -6.23 10.96 -7.92
C GLU A 46 -7.58 11.38 -7.32
N GLU A 47 -8.03 10.70 -6.28
CA GLU A 47 -9.32 11.02 -5.64
C GLU A 47 -9.25 12.31 -4.82
N ASN A 48 -8.16 12.51 -4.08
CA ASN A 48 -7.92 13.75 -3.33
C ASN A 48 -7.87 14.97 -4.27
N SER A 49 -7.27 14.83 -5.46
CA SER A 49 -7.21 15.90 -6.47
C SER A 49 -8.58 16.36 -6.99
N LYS A 50 -9.62 15.51 -6.81
CA LYS A 50 -11.01 15.79 -7.19
C LYS A 50 -11.87 16.25 -6.00
N GLY A 51 -11.27 16.42 -4.82
CA GLY A 51 -11.98 16.70 -3.56
C GLY A 51 -12.72 15.48 -2.99
N GLY A 52 -12.43 14.27 -3.49
CA GLY A 52 -12.98 13.02 -2.98
C GLY A 52 -12.21 12.51 -1.76
N GLN A 53 -12.78 11.50 -1.09
CA GLN A 53 -12.20 10.88 0.09
C GLN A 53 -12.15 9.37 -0.08
N ILE A 54 -11.07 8.73 0.40
CA ILE A 54 -10.95 7.27 0.39
C ILE A 54 -11.22 6.70 1.78
N LEU A 55 -12.22 5.83 1.87
CA LEU A 55 -12.51 5.04 3.05
C LEU A 55 -11.95 3.64 2.88
N LEU A 56 -10.90 3.30 3.63
CA LEU A 56 -10.43 1.93 3.71
C LEU A 56 -11.31 1.14 4.68
N VAL A 57 -11.72 -0.05 4.26
CA VAL A 57 -12.49 -0.98 5.07
C VAL A 57 -11.76 -2.32 5.09
N ASN A 58 -11.42 -2.82 6.28
CA ASN A 58 -10.77 -4.12 6.39
C ASN A 58 -11.78 -5.28 6.43
N LYS A 59 -11.30 -6.52 6.45
CA LYS A 59 -12.15 -7.74 6.50
C LYS A 59 -13.06 -7.79 7.75
N LYS A 60 -12.70 -7.09 8.82
CA LYS A 60 -13.50 -6.96 10.06
C LYS A 60 -14.52 -5.81 10.01
N LYS A 61 -14.68 -5.15 8.85
CA LYS A 61 -15.51 -3.96 8.63
C LYS A 61 -15.06 -2.71 9.40
N GLU A 62 -13.85 -2.71 9.93
CA GLU A 62 -13.26 -1.52 10.56
C GLU A 62 -12.90 -0.53 9.46
N LYS A 63 -13.23 0.74 9.70
CA LYS A 63 -13.14 1.81 8.71
C LYS A 63 -12.01 2.76 9.08
N ARG A 64 -11.22 3.17 8.11
CA ARG A 64 -10.22 4.23 8.26
C ARG A 64 -10.31 5.20 7.10
N LEU A 65 -10.58 6.46 7.40
CA LEU A 65 -10.52 7.52 6.41
C LEU A 65 -9.05 7.80 6.09
N ILE A 66 -8.70 7.80 4.80
CA ILE A 66 -7.41 8.29 4.33
C ILE A 66 -7.63 9.68 3.77
N ILE A 67 -6.92 10.63 4.38
CA ILE A 67 -6.71 11.98 3.84
C ILE A 67 -5.22 12.02 3.51
N LEU A 68 -4.89 12.22 2.23
CA LEU A 68 -3.52 12.44 1.77
C LEU A 68 -3.17 13.93 1.84
#